data_AF-A0A2I1NAF3-F1
#
_entry.id   AF-A0A2I1NAF3-F1
#
_cell.length_a   1.000
_cell.length_b   1.000
_cell.length_c   1.000
_cell.angle_alpha   90.00
_cell.angle_beta   90.00
_cell.angle_gamma   90.00
#
_symmetry.space_group_name_H-M   'P 1'
#
loop_
_entity.id
_entity.type
_entity.pdbx_description
1 polymer ?
#
loop_
_entity_poly.entity_id
_entity_poly.type
_entity_poly.pdbx_seq_one_letter_code
_entity_poly.pdbx_strand_id
1 'polypeptide(L)'
;MSKSETINAFKSVANHQDFIMTRIKNCIRHERDKEIVDVIGEENKFDEIISNAGYKFQELLGSILYSEVIKNYYLWRDTCIAIYKIYVRDLSARRLKVNKISEMDREVLKSKFDDLENIQKVLTQYCDTAIARLNALGDDKF
;
A
#
# COMPACT_ATOMS: atom_id res chain seq x y z
N MET A 1 22.18 3.07 8.87
CA MET A 1 21.05 3.55 9.71
C MET A 1 20.98 2.62 10.89
N SER A 2 20.45 3.02 12.05
CA SER A 2 20.34 2.04 13.14
C SER A 2 19.30 0.95 12.78
N LYS A 3 19.48 -0.25 13.35
CA LYS A 3 18.51 -1.35 13.23
C LYS A 3 17.09 -0.91 13.59
N SER A 4 16.95 -0.17 14.69
CA SER A 4 15.66 0.33 15.16
C SER A 4 15.02 1.28 14.14
N GLU A 5 15.77 2.25 13.60
CA GLU A 5 15.27 3.19 12.58
C GLU A 5 14.81 2.45 11.32
N THR A 6 15.61 1.50 10.82
CA THR A 6 15.27 0.72 9.61
C THR A 6 14.01 -0.13 9.80
N ILE A 7 13.91 -0.84 10.93
CA ILE A 7 12.73 -1.66 11.25
C ILE A 7 11.49 -0.79 11.43
N ASN A 8 11.61 0.33 12.12
CA ASN A 8 10.48 1.23 12.36
C ASN A 8 10.00 1.90 11.08
N ALA A 9 10.92 2.28 10.18
CA ALA A 9 10.57 2.80 8.86
C ALA A 9 9.75 1.77 8.07
N PHE A 10 10.20 0.51 8.01
CA PHE A 10 9.48 -0.57 7.32
C PHE A 10 8.09 -0.82 7.94
N LYS A 11 8.01 -0.94 9.28
CA LYS A 11 6.73 -1.11 9.99
C LYS A 11 5.77 0.04 9.73
N SER A 12 6.28 1.27 9.72
CA SER A 12 5.45 2.46 9.49
C SER A 12 4.74 2.39 8.13
N VAL A 13 5.45 2.02 7.06
CA VAL A 13 4.83 1.93 5.73
C VAL A 13 3.98 0.69 5.53
N ALA A 14 4.30 -0.43 6.18
CA ALA A 14 3.44 -1.60 6.19
C ALA A 14 2.09 -1.27 6.86
N ASN A 15 2.13 -0.64 8.04
CA ASN A 15 0.91 -0.24 8.77
C ASN A 15 0.13 0.87 8.06
N HIS A 16 0.79 1.71 7.25
CA HIS A 16 0.11 2.75 6.48
C HIS A 16 -0.85 2.19 5.43
N GLN A 17 -0.63 0.95 4.98
CA GLN A 17 -1.55 0.25 4.07
C GLN A 17 -2.93 0.06 4.73
N ASP A 18 -3.00 -0.25 6.02
CA ASP A 18 -4.27 -0.42 6.75
C ASP A 18 -5.09 0.87 6.80
N PHE A 19 -4.40 2.02 6.91
CA PHE A 19 -5.05 3.33 6.83
C PHE A 19 -5.71 3.54 5.46
N ILE A 20 -4.99 3.24 4.37
CA ILE A 20 -5.50 3.35 2.99
C ILE A 20 -6.68 2.40 2.78
N MET A 21 -6.54 1.14 3.18
CA MET A 21 -7.60 0.12 3.13
C MET A 21 -8.87 0.59 3.83
N THR A 22 -8.72 1.16 5.04
CA THR A 22 -9.85 1.66 5.83
C THR A 22 -10.56 2.82 5.13
N ARG A 23 -9.82 3.74 4.51
CA ARG A 23 -10.38 4.88 3.80
C ARG A 23 -11.14 4.46 2.54
N ILE A 24 -10.56 3.55 1.74
CA ILE A 24 -11.23 2.98 0.57
C ILE A 24 -12.52 2.27 1.01
N LYS A 25 -12.46 1.44 2.05
CA LYS A 25 -13.62 0.74 2.61
C LYS A 25 -14.73 1.69 3.01
N ASN A 26 -14.41 2.80 3.67
CA ASN A 26 -15.38 3.79 4.09
C ASN A 26 -16.03 4.51 2.89
N CYS A 27 -15.25 4.83 1.85
CA CYS A 27 -15.79 5.39 0.62
C CYS A 27 -16.82 4.46 -0.03
N ILE A 28 -16.56 3.15 0.00
CA ILE A 28 -17.43 2.14 -0.61
C ILE A 28 -18.66 1.85 0.26
N ARG A 29 -18.49 1.63 1.57
CA ARG A 29 -19.57 1.20 2.48
C ARG A 29 -20.46 2.32 2.96
N HIS A 30 -19.93 3.54 3.08
CA HIS A 30 -20.64 4.69 3.64
C HIS A 30 -20.85 5.80 2.60
N GLU A 31 -20.60 5.51 1.33
CA GLU A 31 -20.81 6.42 0.19
C GLU A 31 -20.10 7.77 0.35
N ARG A 32 -18.94 7.75 1.02
CA ARG A 32 -18.13 8.95 1.28
C ARG A 32 -17.18 9.26 0.13
N ASP A 33 -17.71 9.31 -1.08
CA ASP A 33 -16.92 9.36 -2.32
C ASP A 33 -15.90 10.49 -2.36
N LYS A 34 -16.21 11.63 -1.73
CA LYS A 34 -15.32 12.79 -1.69
C LYS A 34 -14.05 12.53 -0.88
N GLU A 35 -14.07 11.63 0.10
CA GLU A 35 -12.92 11.32 0.96
C GLU A 35 -11.86 10.49 0.23
N ILE A 36 -12.16 9.93 -0.94
CA ILE A 36 -11.18 9.12 -1.70
C ILE A 36 -9.95 9.95 -2.11
N VAL A 37 -10.13 11.26 -2.31
CA VAL A 37 -9.02 12.16 -2.70
C VAL A 37 -7.99 12.31 -1.59
N ASP A 38 -8.36 12.02 -0.34
CA ASP A 38 -7.48 12.13 0.82
C ASP A 38 -6.46 10.99 0.89
N VAL A 39 -6.64 9.93 0.09
CA VAL A 39 -5.73 8.76 0.04
C VAL A 39 -5.08 8.53 -1.30
N ILE A 40 -5.42 9.29 -2.33
CA ILE A 40 -4.75 9.20 -3.63
C ILE A 40 -3.30 9.70 -3.48
N GLY A 41 -2.35 8.87 -3.88
CA GLY A 41 -0.92 9.15 -3.79
C GLY A 41 -0.27 8.55 -2.54
N GLU A 42 -1.05 8.28 -1.49
CA GLU A 42 -0.57 7.71 -0.23
C GLU A 42 -0.03 6.29 -0.41
N GLU A 43 -0.50 5.56 -1.43
CA GLU A 43 -0.01 4.24 -1.80
C GLU A 43 1.47 4.21 -2.16
N ASN A 44 2.05 5.36 -2.55
CA ASN A 44 3.45 5.46 -2.99
C ASN A 44 4.44 5.54 -1.83
N LYS A 45 3.98 5.85 -0.60
CA LYS A 45 4.84 5.95 0.59
C LYS A 45 5.64 4.69 0.89
N PHE A 46 5.07 3.52 0.55
CA PHE A 46 5.78 2.26 0.71
C PHE A 46 6.99 2.17 -0.23
N ASP A 47 6.82 2.55 -1.50
CA ASP A 47 7.92 2.58 -2.48
C ASP A 47 9.03 3.55 -2.05
N GLU A 48 8.65 4.74 -1.56
CA GLU A 48 9.59 5.76 -1.08
C GLU A 48 10.54 5.23 0.01
N ILE A 49 10.06 4.34 0.87
CA ILE A 49 10.88 3.74 1.94
C ILE A 49 11.62 2.50 1.44
N ILE A 50 10.93 1.58 0.75
CA ILE A 50 11.55 0.30 0.38
C ILE A 50 12.65 0.47 -0.68
N SER A 51 12.50 1.45 -1.57
CA SER A 51 13.45 1.77 -2.64
C SER A 51 14.55 2.74 -2.20
N ASN A 52 14.50 3.25 -0.97
CA ASN A 52 15.55 4.12 -0.44
C ASN A 52 16.82 3.30 -0.12
N ALA A 53 17.84 3.51 -0.95
CA ALA A 53 19.13 2.82 -0.89
C ALA A 53 19.86 2.97 0.46
N GLY A 54 19.53 4.01 1.25
CA GLY A 54 20.06 4.17 2.59
C GLY A 54 19.67 3.04 3.54
N TYR A 55 18.48 2.45 3.36
CA TYR A 55 17.98 1.37 4.22
C TYR A 55 18.50 -0.01 3.84
N LYS A 56 18.97 -0.19 2.60
CA LYS A 56 19.54 -1.47 2.11
C LYS A 56 18.60 -2.66 2.29
N PHE A 57 17.30 -2.45 2.07
CA PHE A 57 16.29 -3.50 2.30
C PHE A 57 16.50 -4.73 1.42
N GLN A 58 17.03 -4.58 0.21
CA GLN A 58 17.32 -5.71 -0.66
C GLN A 58 18.39 -6.63 -0.06
N GLU A 59 19.46 -6.07 0.50
CA GLU A 59 20.53 -6.81 1.16
C GLU A 59 20.05 -7.44 2.46
N LEU A 60 19.31 -6.67 3.28
CA LEU A 60 18.83 -7.13 4.58
C LEU A 60 17.78 -8.25 4.42
N LEU A 61 16.86 -8.12 3.48
CA LEU A 61 15.79 -9.11 3.25
C LEU A 61 16.24 -10.28 2.37
N GLY A 62 17.29 -10.09 1.57
CA GLY A 62 17.70 -11.04 0.55
C GLY A 62 16.79 -11.03 -0.66
N SER A 63 17.32 -11.43 -1.81
CA SER A 63 16.66 -11.25 -3.11
C SER A 63 15.26 -11.84 -3.21
N ILE A 64 15.03 -13.03 -2.65
CA ILE A 64 13.73 -13.72 -2.76
C ILE A 64 12.64 -12.96 -2.00
N LEU A 65 12.85 -12.71 -0.70
CA LEU A 65 11.86 -12.05 0.15
C LEU A 65 11.63 -10.60 -0.28
N TYR A 66 12.69 -9.88 -0.63
CA TYR A 66 12.58 -8.53 -1.17
C TYR A 66 11.71 -8.50 -2.44
N SER A 67 11.96 -9.42 -3.38
CA SER A 67 11.20 -9.48 -4.64
C SER A 67 9.73 -9.79 -4.41
N GLU A 68 9.40 -10.71 -3.49
CA GLU A 68 7.99 -11.02 -3.19
C GLU A 68 7.28 -9.87 -2.49
N VAL A 69 7.93 -9.16 -1.57
CA VAL A 69 7.35 -7.95 -0.95
C VAL A 69 7.04 -6.91 -2.03
N ILE A 70 8.01 -6.59 -2.89
CA ILE A 70 7.87 -5.59 -3.96
C ILE A 70 6.78 -5.98 -4.96
N LYS A 71 6.76 -7.24 -5.41
CA LYS A 71 5.78 -7.75 -6.36
C LYS A 71 4.35 -7.62 -5.82
N ASN A 72 4.11 -8.06 -4.58
CA ASN A 72 2.78 -7.98 -3.97
C ASN A 72 2.40 -6.53 -3.65
N TYR A 73 3.36 -5.68 -3.29
CA TYR A 73 3.13 -4.25 -3.15
C TYR A 73 2.67 -3.60 -4.45
N TYR A 74 3.33 -3.87 -5.58
CA TYR A 74 2.92 -3.29 -6.86
C TYR A 74 1.53 -3.77 -7.30
N LEU A 75 1.21 -5.05 -7.08
CA LEU A 75 -0.13 -5.56 -7.33
C LEU A 75 -1.19 -4.85 -6.47
N TRP A 76 -0.89 -4.65 -5.18
CA TRP A 76 -1.76 -3.91 -4.26
C TRP A 76 -1.94 -2.45 -4.71
N ARG A 77 -0.84 -1.75 -5.01
CA ARG A 77 -0.83 -0.36 -5.46
C ARG A 77 -1.64 -0.17 -6.74
N ASP A 78 -1.43 -1.04 -7.73
CA ASP A 78 -2.11 -0.94 -9.02
C ASP A 78 -3.61 -1.20 -8.87
N THR A 79 -4.01 -2.02 -7.89
CA THR A 79 -5.41 -2.26 -7.53
C THR A 79 -6.04 -1.05 -6.83
N CYS A 80 -5.32 -0.39 -5.91
CA CYS A 80 -5.72 0.91 -5.35
C CYS A 80 -5.94 1.95 -6.48
N ILE A 81 -5.01 2.06 -7.42
CA ILE A 81 -5.12 2.98 -8.57
C ILE A 81 -6.34 2.65 -9.43
N ALA A 82 -6.63 1.37 -9.66
CA ALA A 82 -7.81 0.94 -10.41
C ALA A 82 -9.12 1.36 -9.71
N ILE A 83 -9.18 1.31 -8.39
CA ILE A 83 -10.29 1.83 -7.59
C ILE A 83 -10.38 3.36 -7.73
N TYR A 84 -9.27 4.07 -7.59
CA TYR A 84 -9.24 5.54 -7.69
C TYR A 84 -9.74 6.05 -9.04
N LYS A 85 -9.43 5.35 -10.13
CA LYS A 85 -9.88 5.70 -11.49
C LYS A 85 -11.40 5.62 -11.69
N ILE A 86 -12.11 4.87 -10.85
CA ILE A 86 -13.58 4.86 -10.85
C ILE A 86 -14.09 6.17 -10.23
N TYR A 87 -13.50 6.56 -9.11
CA TYR A 87 -13.85 7.79 -8.41
C TYR A 87 -13.41 9.06 -9.13
N VAL A 88 -12.25 9.07 -9.78
CA VAL A 88 -11.63 10.27 -10.34
C VAL A 88 -11.12 9.97 -11.75
N ARG A 89 -11.64 10.71 -12.74
CA ARG A 89 -11.29 10.50 -14.15
C ARG A 89 -9.83 10.80 -14.48
N ASP A 90 -9.26 11.85 -13.87
CA ASP A 90 -7.90 12.30 -14.11
C ASP A 90 -7.14 12.44 -12.79
N LEU A 91 -6.31 11.44 -12.50
CA LEU A 91 -5.45 11.41 -11.30
C LEU A 91 -4.26 12.35 -11.40
N SER A 92 -3.94 12.88 -12.60
CA SER A 92 -2.85 13.84 -12.82
C SER A 92 -3.29 15.30 -12.65
N ALA A 93 -4.59 15.55 -12.52
CA ALA A 93 -5.13 16.89 -12.41
C ALA A 93 -4.67 17.57 -11.11
N ARG A 94 -4.26 18.84 -11.21
CA ARG A 94 -3.92 19.69 -10.05
C ARG A 94 -5.05 19.75 -9.00
N ARG A 95 -6.30 19.61 -9.43
CA ARG A 95 -7.48 19.54 -8.55
C ARG A 95 -8.32 18.33 -8.95
N LEU A 96 -8.28 17.31 -8.12
CA LEU A 96 -9.05 16.08 -8.31
C LEU A 96 -10.55 16.39 -8.24
N LYS A 97 -11.31 15.84 -9.18
CA LYS A 97 -12.77 15.95 -9.24
C LYS A 97 -13.37 14.56 -9.13
N VAL A 98 -14.19 14.36 -8.11
CA VAL A 98 -14.87 13.09 -7.87
C VAL A 98 -16.09 12.99 -8.80
N ASN A 99 -16.17 11.86 -9.50
CA ASN A 99 -17.26 11.49 -10.38
C ASN A 99 -18.54 11.23 -9.58
N LYS A 100 -19.69 11.38 -10.23
CA LYS A 100 -20.94 10.83 -9.69
C LYS A 100 -20.88 9.31 -9.85
N ILE A 101 -20.93 8.58 -8.74
CA ILE A 101 -20.84 7.12 -8.75
C ILE A 101 -22.22 6.52 -8.96
N SER A 102 -22.35 5.63 -9.96
CA SER A 102 -23.59 4.89 -10.23
C SER A 102 -23.67 3.61 -9.41
N GLU A 103 -24.85 2.97 -9.38
CA GLU A 103 -25.01 1.65 -8.73
C GLU A 103 -24.10 0.58 -9.36
N MET A 104 -23.94 0.60 -10.69
CA MET A 104 -23.02 -0.31 -11.37
C MET A 104 -21.57 -0.08 -10.93
N ASP A 105 -21.14 1.18 -10.81
CA ASP A 105 -19.81 1.51 -10.31
C ASP A 105 -19.60 1.01 -8.87
N ARG A 106 -20.65 1.04 -8.02
CA ARG A 106 -20.60 0.49 -6.65
C ARG A 106 -20.33 -1.00 -6.64
N GLU A 107 -20.98 -1.77 -7.51
CA GLU A 107 -20.73 -3.22 -7.59
C GLU A 107 -19.31 -3.53 -8.07
N VAL A 108 -18.82 -2.77 -9.06
CA VAL A 108 -17.41 -2.88 -9.51
C VAL A 108 -16.44 -2.51 -8.38
N LEU A 109 -16.72 -1.45 -7.63
CA LEU A 109 -15.90 -1.03 -6.49
C LEU A 109 -15.84 -2.10 -5.40
N LYS A 110 -16.97 -2.72 -5.04
CA LYS A 110 -17.02 -3.82 -4.06
C LYS A 110 -16.17 -4.99 -4.53
N SER A 111 -16.34 -5.45 -5.76
CA SER A 111 -15.56 -6.55 -6.33
C SER A 111 -14.06 -6.25 -6.32
N LYS A 112 -13.65 -5.05 -6.75
CA LYS A 112 -12.23 -4.64 -6.72
C LYS A 112 -11.68 -4.52 -5.31
N PHE A 113 -12.51 -4.12 -4.35
CA PHE A 113 -12.11 -4.03 -2.96
C PHE A 113 -11.94 -5.42 -2.33
N ASP A 114 -12.77 -6.40 -2.70
CA ASP A 114 -12.60 -7.79 -2.27
C ASP A 114 -11.27 -8.37 -2.81
N ASP A 115 -10.93 -8.08 -4.08
CA ASP A 115 -9.62 -8.41 -4.65
C ASP A 115 -8.49 -7.75 -3.85
N LEU A 116 -8.62 -6.46 -3.56
CA LEU A 116 -7.65 -5.70 -2.77
C LEU A 116 -7.47 -6.26 -1.35
N GLU A 117 -8.55 -6.67 -0.68
CA GLU A 117 -8.48 -7.32 0.64
C GLU A 117 -7.72 -8.65 0.58
N ASN A 118 -7.87 -9.42 -0.49
CA ASN A 118 -7.11 -10.66 -0.67
C ASN A 118 -5.64 -10.39 -0.95
N ILE A 119 -5.32 -9.41 -1.78
CA ILE A 119 -3.95 -8.98 -2.05
C ILE A 119 -3.29 -8.46 -0.77
N GLN A 120 -3.99 -7.62 0.02
CA GLN A 120 -3.49 -7.09 1.28
C GLN A 120 -3.10 -8.21 2.25
N LYS A 121 -3.92 -9.26 2.39
CA LYS A 121 -3.60 -10.41 3.27
C LYS A 121 -2.26 -11.05 2.89
N VAL A 122 -2.02 -11.25 1.60
CA VAL A 122 -0.76 -11.85 1.09
C VAL A 122 0.40 -10.88 1.31
N LEU A 123 0.23 -9.60 1.01
CA LEU A 123 1.26 -8.58 1.24
C LEU A 123 1.64 -8.47 2.71
N THR A 124 0.65 -8.43 3.62
CA THR A 124 0.87 -8.41 5.07
C THR A 124 1.70 -9.61 5.53
N GLN A 125 1.43 -10.83 5.02
CA GLN A 125 2.24 -12.00 5.37
C GLN A 125 3.72 -11.85 4.97
N TYR A 126 3.99 -11.29 3.79
CA TYR A 126 5.36 -11.01 3.36
C TYR A 126 6.01 -9.88 4.17
N CYS A 127 5.27 -8.83 4.51
CA CYS A 127 5.74 -7.76 5.38
C CYS A 127 6.06 -8.27 6.79
N ASP A 128 5.22 -9.12 7.37
CA ASP A 128 5.46 -9.73 8.68
C ASP A 128 6.70 -10.61 8.66
N THR A 129 6.87 -11.40 7.59
CA THR A 129 8.08 -12.22 7.38
C THR A 129 9.33 -11.34 7.24
N ALA A 130 9.24 -10.23 6.51
CA ALA A 130 10.31 -9.25 6.38
C ALA A 130 10.68 -8.63 7.73
N ILE A 131 9.69 -8.22 8.51
CA ILE A 131 9.89 -7.67 9.87
C ILE A 131 10.55 -8.71 10.77
N ALA A 132 10.07 -9.96 10.77
CA ALA A 132 10.67 -11.05 11.56
C ALA A 132 12.14 -11.26 11.18
N ARG A 133 12.46 -11.27 9.89
CA ARG A 133 13.84 -11.37 9.40
C ARG A 133 14.70 -10.20 9.87
N LEU A 134 14.23 -8.95 9.72
CA LEU A 134 14.99 -7.77 10.15
C LEU A 134 15.27 -7.80 11.66
N ASN A 135 14.32 -8.25 12.48
CA ASN A 135 14.53 -8.41 13.92
C ASN A 135 15.59 -9.47 14.25
N ALA A 136 15.68 -10.53 13.45
CA ALA A 136 16.63 -11.63 13.65
C ALA A 136 18.08 -11.30 13.25
N LEU A 137 18.29 -10.28 12.40
CA LEU A 137 19.63 -9.84 12.01
C LEU A 137 20.38 -9.17 13.17
N GLY A 138 21.70 -9.32 13.22
CA GLY A 138 22.56 -8.58 14.15
C GLY A 138 22.63 -7.09 13.82
N ASP A 139 22.94 -6.26 14.81
CA ASP A 139 23.09 -4.81 14.63
C ASP A 139 24.23 -4.46 13.65
N ASP A 140 25.22 -5.35 13.50
CA ASP A 140 26.34 -5.22 12.56
C ASP A 140 25.92 -5.19 11.08
N LYS A 141 24.66 -5.55 10.79
CA LYS A 141 24.13 -5.60 9.42
C LYS A 141 23.54 -4.26 8.93
N PHE A 142 23.27 -3.30 9.81
CA PHE A 142 22.52 -2.06 9.53
C PHE A 142 23.44 -0.82 9.45
#